data_AF-A0A1W9LT40-F1
#
_entry.id   AF-A0A1W9LT40-F1
#
_cell.length_a   1.000
_cell.length_b   1.000
_cell.length_c   1.000
_cell.angle_alpha   90.00
_cell.angle_beta   90.00
_cell.angle_gamma   90.00
#
_symmetry.space_group_name_H-M   'P 1'
#
loop_
_entity.id
_entity.type
_entity.pdbx_description
1 polymer ?
#
loop_
_entity_poly.entity_id
_entity_poly.type
_entity_poly.pdbx_seq_one_letter_code
_entity_poly.pdbx_strand_id
1 'polypeptide(L)'
;MRKKGNNVFDKTPYLCLTMILAAMMMSVGCGGEHEDYVSEREGRFIDSAVQGLTYISGGLTGVTDAKGTFFYEKGQTVTFKLGNIVLGSASTILDMDVKTLELAPPVLTLTPRDLVPEAESDRDPQVTNILRFLQTLDADYNPDNGILFSESVREKAKNYNDVDFSLTPTEFEAETEPVIADLLGENRELTSAVRAQNHFIRTKLQDILDKAVSEHDVPGVALVAEVSCEGSDCINGEMDGVDYEDGKFTWKLASGYSNLETQTPMTTDTRFRVASLTKTFVAMTVMQLVEEGKITLDDSIEQWFPGMIPNGENINIRQVVNHSSGLYNFYEVPSDWFFDFLFLRQDTWDTLDLIELAVEEGPTFPPGAGWHYSNTNYVLLGMLITEVTGNPWEDEKYGLTDTIVAETGESNLEGPYAQGVADGTYAHGYIDLYDVTGAMYGKKGGILEDASRREPSAASSSACMISSPENLCKWIKLIGEGDLFGEGYDFVNDTTVDPELYFPMTPATQCGPNIYKNLSNNMLIASGNFLGYDVGIVYDPNTRIPIAACTNRTLRSEDGQIKDIVIFDAVTILGGGLESEN
;
A
#
# COMPACT_ATOMS: atom_id res chain seq x y z
N MET A 1 30.17 -40.25 -16.74
CA MET A 1 29.82 -41.14 -17.87
C MET A 1 28.45 -41.76 -17.64
N ARG A 2 27.39 -41.33 -18.36
CA ARG A 2 26.24 -42.17 -18.74
C ARG A 2 25.38 -41.45 -19.80
N LYS A 3 25.49 -41.99 -21.02
CA LYS A 3 24.61 -42.06 -22.20
C LYS A 3 23.56 -40.96 -22.48
N LYS A 4 23.86 -40.18 -23.53
CA LYS A 4 22.91 -39.54 -24.45
C LYS A 4 22.12 -40.60 -25.24
N GLY A 5 20.81 -40.42 -25.35
CA GLY A 5 19.93 -41.08 -26.31
C GLY A 5 19.20 -40.04 -27.14
N ASN A 6 19.53 -39.96 -28.43
CA ASN A 6 18.81 -39.19 -29.44
C ASN A 6 17.49 -39.89 -29.82
N ASN A 7 16.46 -39.10 -30.11
CA ASN A 7 15.49 -39.29 -31.21
C ASN A 7 14.87 -37.90 -31.46
N VAL A 8 15.34 -37.14 -32.45
CA VAL A 8 14.83 -37.10 -33.84
C VAL A 8 13.33 -36.84 -33.91
N PHE A 9 12.94 -35.58 -34.06
CA PHE A 9 11.78 -35.18 -34.85
C PHE A 9 12.08 -33.88 -35.62
N ASP A 10 11.59 -33.91 -36.85
CA ASP A 10 11.88 -33.10 -38.01
C ASP A 10 11.52 -31.61 -37.84
N LYS A 11 12.35 -30.73 -38.39
CA LYS A 11 12.07 -29.30 -38.60
C LYS A 11 11.74 -29.09 -40.07
N THR A 12 10.55 -28.57 -40.42
CA THR A 12 10.24 -27.38 -41.28
C THR A 12 8.68 -27.33 -41.51
N PRO A 13 8.06 -26.25 -42.04
CA PRO A 13 7.43 -25.16 -41.29
C PRO A 13 5.88 -25.06 -41.46
N TYR A 14 5.13 -24.74 -40.40
CA TYR A 14 3.75 -24.27 -40.50
C TYR A 14 3.74 -22.73 -40.58
N LEU A 15 3.97 -22.20 -41.77
CA LEU A 15 3.85 -20.79 -42.09
C LEU A 15 3.04 -20.65 -43.38
N CYS A 16 1.72 -20.94 -43.36
CA CYS A 16 0.83 -20.62 -44.50
C CYS A 16 -0.70 -20.76 -44.27
N LEU A 17 -1.24 -20.79 -43.05
CA LEU A 17 -2.71 -20.96 -42.89
C LEU A 17 -3.44 -19.98 -41.94
N THR A 18 -2.81 -18.90 -41.49
CA THR A 18 -3.45 -17.86 -40.65
C THR A 18 -3.61 -16.50 -41.34
N MET A 19 -3.13 -16.32 -42.58
CA MET A 19 -3.21 -15.05 -43.32
C MET A 19 -4.34 -14.95 -44.36
N ILE A 20 -5.32 -15.86 -44.39
CA ILE A 20 -6.43 -15.81 -45.37
C ILE A 20 -7.81 -15.58 -44.72
N LEU A 21 -7.92 -15.52 -43.39
CA LEU A 21 -9.18 -15.18 -42.70
C LEU A 21 -9.30 -13.73 -42.24
N ALA A 22 -8.26 -12.90 -42.39
CA ALA A 22 -8.26 -11.49 -41.98
C ALA A 22 -8.62 -10.50 -43.11
N ALA A 23 -8.94 -10.96 -44.32
CA ALA A 23 -9.15 -10.11 -45.50
C ALA A 23 -10.57 -10.17 -46.12
N MET A 24 -11.56 -10.73 -45.41
CA MET A 24 -12.93 -10.91 -45.93
C MET A 24 -14.05 -10.34 -45.04
N MET A 25 -13.76 -9.35 -44.19
CA MET A 25 -14.78 -8.52 -43.53
C MET A 25 -14.52 -7.00 -43.65
N MET A 26 -13.79 -6.58 -44.69
CA MET A 26 -13.74 -5.18 -45.12
C MET A 26 -14.34 -5.07 -46.53
N SER A 27 -15.67 -5.04 -46.62
CA SER A 27 -16.45 -4.44 -47.72
C SER A 27 -17.92 -4.88 -47.68
N VAL A 28 -18.69 -4.36 -46.73
CA VAL A 28 -20.12 -4.10 -46.97
C VAL A 28 -20.41 -2.70 -46.41
N GLY A 29 -20.08 -1.69 -47.22
CA GLY A 29 -20.70 -0.39 -47.09
C GLY A 29 -22.13 -0.49 -47.62
N CYS A 30 -23.09 -0.47 -46.71
CA CYS A 30 -24.46 -0.06 -46.99
C CYS A 30 -24.77 1.07 -46.00
N GLY A 31 -25.11 2.24 -46.54
CA GLY A 31 -25.50 3.40 -45.76
C GLY A 31 -26.72 3.07 -44.90
N GLY A 32 -26.51 3.11 -43.59
CA GLY A 32 -27.52 3.34 -42.58
C GLY A 32 -27.21 4.69 -41.95
N GLU A 33 -28.25 5.49 -41.74
CA GLU A 33 -28.18 6.78 -41.05
C GLU A 33 -27.44 6.60 -39.71
N HIS A 34 -26.42 7.41 -39.46
CA HIS A 34 -25.78 7.50 -38.16
C HIS A 34 -26.81 8.07 -37.17
N GLU A 35 -27.55 7.21 -36.47
CA GLU A 35 -28.10 7.58 -35.17
C GLU A 35 -26.91 7.82 -34.24
N ASP A 36 -26.72 9.06 -33.82
CA ASP A 36 -25.80 9.42 -32.75
C ASP A 36 -26.21 8.65 -31.49
N TYR A 37 -25.58 7.51 -31.24
CA TYR A 37 -25.66 6.84 -29.95
C TYR A 37 -25.07 7.82 -28.92
N VAL A 38 -25.95 8.53 -28.20
CA VAL A 38 -25.59 9.17 -26.94
C VAL A 38 -25.10 8.04 -26.03
N SER A 39 -23.78 7.88 -25.91
CA SER A 39 -23.21 6.84 -25.06
C SER A 39 -23.34 7.30 -23.61
N GLU A 40 -24.51 7.08 -23.02
CA GLU A 40 -24.75 7.21 -21.60
C GLU A 40 -23.70 6.39 -20.83
N ARG A 41 -23.07 7.02 -19.84
CA ARG A 41 -22.09 6.39 -18.96
C ARG A 41 -22.49 6.59 -17.51
N GLU A 42 -22.08 5.65 -16.68
CA GLU A 42 -22.29 5.67 -15.24
C GLU A 42 -21.10 6.35 -14.54
N GLY A 43 -21.39 7.20 -13.56
CA GLY A 43 -20.41 7.77 -12.65
C GLY A 43 -20.90 7.72 -11.20
N ARG A 44 -20.03 8.06 -10.26
CA ARG A 44 -20.33 8.17 -8.82
C ARG A 44 -19.85 9.50 -8.27
N PHE A 45 -20.69 10.19 -7.51
CA PHE A 45 -20.32 11.41 -6.80
C PHE A 45 -20.06 11.09 -5.31
N ILE A 46 -18.81 11.24 -4.87
CA ILE A 46 -18.29 10.75 -3.60
C ILE A 46 -17.60 11.88 -2.80
N ASP A 47 -18.16 12.20 -1.64
CA ASP A 47 -17.39 12.50 -0.42
C ASP A 47 -17.47 11.22 0.41
N SER A 48 -18.61 10.99 1.04
CA SER A 48 -19.24 9.66 1.03
C SER A 48 -20.23 9.59 -0.15
N ALA A 49 -20.82 8.43 -0.43
CA ALA A 49 -21.87 8.33 -1.44
C ALA A 49 -22.98 9.36 -1.16
N VAL A 50 -23.14 10.35 -2.05
CA VAL A 50 -24.11 11.43 -1.84
C VAL A 50 -25.42 11.12 -2.55
N GLN A 51 -26.46 10.83 -1.79
CA GLN A 51 -27.80 10.54 -2.28
C GLN A 51 -28.68 11.79 -2.31
N GLY A 52 -29.37 12.00 -3.43
CA GLY A 52 -30.38 13.05 -3.55
C GLY A 52 -29.93 14.33 -4.26
N LEU A 53 -28.74 14.35 -4.87
CA LEU A 53 -28.31 15.46 -5.73
C LEU A 53 -28.92 15.33 -7.11
N THR A 54 -29.46 16.43 -7.62
CA THR A 54 -29.84 16.52 -9.04
C THR A 54 -28.57 16.66 -9.87
N TYR A 55 -28.42 15.84 -10.91
CA TYR A 55 -27.36 15.99 -11.91
C TYR A 55 -27.95 16.38 -13.27
N ILE A 56 -27.16 17.12 -14.04
CA ILE A 56 -27.49 17.52 -15.41
C ILE A 56 -26.21 17.36 -16.25
N SER A 57 -26.26 16.56 -17.32
CA SER A 57 -25.15 16.37 -18.27
C SER A 57 -25.68 16.22 -19.69
N GLY A 58 -25.45 17.22 -20.54
CA GLY A 58 -26.07 17.25 -21.87
C GLY A 58 -27.61 17.21 -21.77
N GLY A 59 -28.24 16.21 -22.39
CA GLY A 59 -29.68 15.95 -22.28
C GLY A 59 -30.09 15.07 -21.09
N LEU A 60 -29.12 14.47 -20.37
CA LEU A 60 -29.38 13.61 -19.22
C LEU A 60 -29.62 14.43 -17.96
N THR A 61 -30.65 14.06 -17.21
CA THR A 61 -30.91 14.59 -15.87
C THR A 61 -31.50 13.50 -14.98
N GLY A 62 -31.14 13.54 -13.71
CA GLY A 62 -31.64 12.60 -12.72
C GLY A 62 -31.22 13.00 -11.31
N VAL A 63 -31.38 12.08 -10.38
CA VAL A 63 -31.00 12.26 -8.97
C VAL A 63 -30.05 11.14 -8.58
N THR A 64 -28.99 11.46 -7.84
CA THR A 64 -28.04 10.47 -7.36
C THR A 64 -28.70 9.47 -6.41
N ASP A 65 -28.38 8.19 -6.58
CA ASP A 65 -28.89 7.12 -5.74
C ASP A 65 -28.08 6.93 -4.44
N ALA A 66 -28.40 5.89 -3.66
CA ALA A 66 -27.72 5.58 -2.39
C ALA A 66 -26.22 5.27 -2.53
N LYS A 67 -25.73 5.02 -3.75
CA LYS A 67 -24.30 4.82 -4.05
C LYS A 67 -23.66 6.07 -4.65
N GLY A 68 -24.38 7.19 -4.70
CA GLY A 68 -23.96 8.41 -5.38
C GLY A 68 -23.99 8.28 -6.91
N THR A 69 -24.65 7.27 -7.46
CA THR A 69 -24.61 6.96 -8.89
C THR A 69 -25.32 8.04 -9.70
N PHE A 70 -24.67 8.52 -10.76
CA PHE A 70 -25.24 9.43 -11.75
C PHE A 70 -24.95 8.95 -13.17
N PHE A 71 -25.68 9.48 -14.15
CA PHE A 71 -25.45 9.21 -15.57
C PHE A 71 -25.00 10.48 -16.28
N TYR A 72 -24.08 10.33 -17.23
CA TYR A 72 -23.52 11.44 -17.98
C TYR A 72 -23.28 11.11 -19.45
N GLU A 73 -23.28 12.16 -20.26
CA GLU A 73 -22.92 12.06 -21.67
C GLU A 73 -21.42 12.27 -21.82
N LYS A 74 -20.73 11.34 -22.50
CA LYS A 74 -19.28 11.40 -22.67
C LYS A 74 -18.85 12.74 -23.28
N GLY A 75 -17.96 13.46 -22.58
CA GLY A 75 -17.40 14.72 -23.03
C GLY A 75 -18.26 15.95 -22.75
N GLN A 76 -19.44 15.78 -22.13
CA GLN A 76 -20.23 16.89 -21.60
C GLN A 76 -19.82 17.20 -20.16
N THR A 77 -19.98 18.44 -19.74
CA THR A 77 -19.88 18.80 -18.33
C THR A 77 -21.06 18.20 -17.56
N VAL A 78 -20.85 17.79 -16.32
CA VAL A 78 -21.92 17.42 -15.39
C VAL A 78 -22.03 18.49 -14.29
N THR A 79 -23.25 18.99 -14.06
CA THR A 79 -23.56 19.95 -12.99
C THR A 79 -24.34 19.25 -11.89
N PHE A 80 -23.93 19.42 -10.63
CA PHE A 80 -24.63 18.89 -9.46
C PHE A 80 -25.35 20.00 -8.69
N LYS A 81 -26.57 19.71 -8.23
CA LYS A 81 -27.44 20.65 -7.52
C LYS A 81 -28.20 19.98 -6.37
N LEU A 82 -28.49 20.75 -5.33
CA LEU A 82 -29.48 20.41 -4.32
C LEU A 82 -30.67 21.37 -4.47
N GLY A 83 -31.79 20.89 -5.02
CA GLY A 83 -32.88 21.79 -5.43
C GLY A 83 -32.40 22.78 -6.49
N ASN A 84 -32.44 24.08 -6.17
CA ASN A 84 -31.93 25.14 -7.05
C ASN A 84 -30.50 25.60 -6.69
N ILE A 85 -29.94 25.12 -5.57
CA ILE A 85 -28.58 25.44 -5.13
C ILE A 85 -27.59 24.68 -6.02
N VAL A 86 -26.72 25.39 -6.72
CA VAL A 86 -25.69 24.79 -7.58
C VAL A 86 -24.43 24.58 -6.77
N LEU A 87 -23.97 23.33 -6.67
CA LEU A 87 -22.73 23.00 -5.97
C LEU A 87 -21.50 23.28 -6.84
N GLY A 88 -21.62 22.99 -8.14
CA GLY A 88 -20.56 23.22 -9.12
C GLY A 88 -20.71 22.28 -10.31
N SER A 89 -19.67 22.20 -11.12
CA SER A 89 -19.67 21.42 -12.35
C SER A 89 -18.30 20.82 -12.63
N ALA A 90 -18.28 19.60 -13.16
CA ALA A 90 -17.06 18.86 -13.47
C ALA A 90 -17.02 18.45 -14.94
N SER A 91 -15.81 18.42 -15.51
CA SER A 91 -15.58 17.83 -16.83
C SER A 91 -15.72 16.31 -16.75
N THR A 92 -16.40 15.71 -17.74
CA THR A 92 -16.44 14.24 -17.91
C THR A 92 -15.50 13.76 -19.01
N ILE A 93 -14.71 14.68 -19.57
CA ILE A 93 -13.57 14.31 -20.41
C ILE A 93 -12.54 13.71 -19.47
N LEU A 94 -12.47 12.38 -19.48
CA LEU A 94 -11.32 11.68 -18.94
C LEU A 94 -10.16 12.02 -19.87
N ASP A 95 -9.15 12.71 -19.34
CA ASP A 95 -7.87 12.82 -20.03
C ASP A 95 -7.45 11.40 -20.39
N MET A 96 -7.38 11.11 -21.68
CA MET A 96 -6.80 9.85 -22.12
C MET A 96 -5.38 9.84 -21.58
N ASP A 97 -5.07 8.89 -20.69
CA ASP A 97 -3.68 8.62 -20.40
C ASP A 97 -3.03 8.12 -21.69
N VAL A 98 -2.23 8.99 -22.28
CA VAL A 98 -1.56 8.77 -23.57
C VAL A 98 -0.53 7.63 -23.44
N LYS A 99 -0.17 7.22 -22.21
CA LYS A 99 0.75 6.11 -21.96
C LYS A 99 0.07 4.74 -21.98
N THR A 100 -1.17 4.61 -21.49
CA THR A 100 -1.80 3.29 -21.30
C THR A 100 -2.76 2.88 -22.42
N LEU A 101 -3.24 3.82 -23.25
CA LEU A 101 -4.31 3.56 -24.23
C LEU A 101 -5.54 2.88 -23.59
N GLU A 102 -5.67 2.92 -22.26
CA GLU A 102 -6.74 2.23 -21.57
C GLU A 102 -8.06 2.95 -21.77
N LEU A 103 -9.12 2.15 -21.89
CA LEU A 103 -10.47 2.63 -21.74
C LEU A 103 -10.56 3.22 -20.34
N ALA A 104 -10.79 4.53 -20.24
CA ALA A 104 -11.44 5.22 -19.14
C ALA A 104 -12.06 4.26 -18.09
N PRO A 105 -11.79 4.44 -16.77
CA PRO A 105 -12.31 3.53 -15.74
C PRO A 105 -13.79 3.25 -15.97
N PRO A 106 -14.26 2.01 -15.72
CA PRO A 106 -15.60 1.60 -16.09
C PRO A 106 -16.69 2.49 -15.47
N VAL A 107 -16.37 3.15 -14.35
CA VAL A 107 -17.20 4.16 -13.67
C VAL A 107 -16.35 5.39 -13.37
N LEU A 108 -16.84 6.58 -13.75
CA LEU A 108 -16.20 7.87 -13.42
C LEU A 108 -16.50 8.24 -11.96
N THR A 109 -15.49 8.39 -11.10
CA THR A 109 -15.67 8.95 -9.77
C THR A 109 -15.41 10.45 -9.80
N LEU A 110 -16.36 11.24 -9.29
CA LEU A 110 -16.24 12.67 -9.06
C LEU A 110 -16.41 12.97 -7.57
N THR A 111 -15.72 14.00 -7.11
CA THR A 111 -15.72 14.46 -5.72
C THR A 111 -16.06 15.95 -5.65
N PRO A 112 -16.34 16.51 -4.46
CA PRO A 112 -16.46 17.96 -4.28
C PRO A 112 -15.28 18.77 -4.82
N ARG A 113 -14.05 18.22 -4.80
CA ARG A 113 -12.87 18.84 -5.39
C ARG A 113 -13.01 19.02 -6.91
N ASP A 114 -13.60 18.06 -7.60
CA ASP A 114 -13.79 18.09 -9.06
C ASP A 114 -14.83 19.13 -9.51
N LEU A 115 -15.68 19.60 -8.59
CA LEU A 115 -16.66 20.65 -8.85
C LEU A 115 -16.05 22.05 -8.88
N VAL A 116 -14.79 22.19 -8.46
CA VAL A 116 -14.05 23.45 -8.38
C VAL A 116 -12.79 23.32 -9.26
N PRO A 117 -12.87 23.56 -10.59
CA PRO A 117 -11.76 23.33 -11.51
C PRO A 117 -10.49 24.12 -11.17
N GLU A 118 -10.64 25.32 -10.60
CA GLU A 118 -9.54 26.22 -10.24
C GLU A 118 -8.90 25.90 -8.88
N ALA A 119 -9.46 24.97 -8.10
CA ALA A 119 -8.88 24.59 -6.83
C ALA A 119 -7.50 23.95 -7.06
N GLU A 120 -6.48 24.33 -6.30
CA GLU A 120 -5.15 23.71 -6.42
C GLU A 120 -4.98 22.49 -5.49
N SER A 121 -5.87 22.34 -4.50
CA SER A 121 -5.83 21.24 -3.54
C SER A 121 -7.23 20.91 -2.99
N ASP A 122 -7.36 19.76 -2.35
CA ASP A 122 -8.58 19.39 -1.61
C ASP A 122 -8.94 20.39 -0.49
N ARG A 123 -7.95 21.14 0.01
CA ARG A 123 -8.08 22.11 1.10
C ARG A 123 -8.51 23.50 0.62
N ASP A 124 -8.86 23.65 -0.66
CA ASP A 124 -9.38 24.91 -1.19
C ASP A 124 -10.62 25.38 -0.38
N PRO A 125 -10.76 26.69 -0.07
CA PRO A 125 -11.89 27.20 0.70
C PRO A 125 -13.26 26.87 0.09
N GLN A 126 -13.38 26.90 -1.24
CA GLN A 126 -14.64 26.60 -1.91
C GLN A 126 -14.99 25.11 -1.80
N VAL A 127 -14.00 24.24 -2.00
CA VAL A 127 -14.15 22.79 -1.78
C VAL A 127 -14.56 22.52 -0.33
N THR A 128 -13.89 23.18 0.63
CA THR A 128 -14.21 23.09 2.06
C THR A 128 -15.66 23.47 2.34
N ASN A 129 -16.15 24.58 1.79
CA ASN A 129 -17.52 25.02 2.02
C ASN A 129 -18.56 24.08 1.41
N ILE A 130 -18.29 23.48 0.24
CA ILE A 130 -19.13 22.44 -0.35
C ILE A 130 -19.20 21.23 0.60
N LEU A 131 -18.05 20.74 1.09
CA LEU A 131 -18.00 19.63 2.04
C LEU A 131 -18.79 19.91 3.32
N ARG A 132 -18.55 21.08 3.94
CA ARG A 132 -19.28 21.52 5.14
C ARG A 132 -20.78 21.51 4.91
N PHE A 133 -21.24 22.04 3.77
CA PHE A 133 -22.65 22.09 3.43
C PHE A 133 -23.27 20.70 3.24
N LEU A 134 -22.62 19.83 2.46
CA LEU A 134 -23.11 18.46 2.21
C LEU A 134 -23.22 17.67 3.51
N GLN A 135 -22.15 17.64 4.31
CA GLN A 135 -22.09 16.87 5.55
C GLN A 135 -23.04 17.43 6.63
N THR A 136 -23.26 18.75 6.67
CA THR A 136 -24.21 19.36 7.62
C THR A 136 -25.64 18.97 7.31
N LEU A 137 -25.99 18.82 6.03
CA LEU A 137 -27.34 18.50 5.58
C LEU A 137 -27.67 17.01 5.54
N ASP A 138 -26.72 16.17 5.93
CA ASP A 138 -26.95 14.74 6.08
C ASP A 138 -28.08 14.45 7.08
N ALA A 139 -28.92 13.47 6.73
CA ALA A 139 -30.19 13.22 7.41
C ALA A 139 -30.02 12.59 8.80
N ASP A 140 -28.99 11.76 8.98
CA ASP A 140 -28.72 11.08 10.26
C ASP A 140 -27.47 11.61 10.97
N TYR A 141 -26.84 12.63 10.39
CA TYR A 141 -25.65 13.32 10.91
C TYR A 141 -24.40 12.44 10.96
N ASN A 142 -24.42 11.33 10.22
CA ASN A 142 -23.32 10.42 10.13
C ASN A 142 -22.88 10.26 8.66
N PRO A 143 -22.06 11.19 8.16
CA PRO A 143 -21.62 11.13 6.76
C PRO A 143 -20.77 9.88 6.47
N ASP A 144 -20.25 9.16 7.48
CA ASP A 144 -19.46 7.93 7.29
C ASP A 144 -20.30 6.78 6.68
N ASN A 145 -21.63 6.83 6.77
CA ASN A 145 -22.52 5.80 6.21
C ASN A 145 -23.17 6.21 4.87
N GLY A 146 -22.76 7.34 4.28
CA GLY A 146 -23.40 7.99 3.15
C GLY A 146 -23.93 9.37 3.53
N ILE A 147 -24.14 10.24 2.54
CA ILE A 147 -24.76 11.56 2.76
C ILE A 147 -26.15 11.52 2.13
N LEU A 148 -27.19 11.52 2.94
CA LEU A 148 -28.57 11.45 2.48
C LEU A 148 -29.31 12.77 2.71
N PHE A 149 -29.74 13.42 1.64
CA PHE A 149 -30.68 14.55 1.76
C PHE A 149 -32.11 14.05 1.89
N SER A 150 -32.79 14.39 2.98
CA SER A 150 -34.23 14.10 3.14
C SER A 150 -35.07 14.77 2.03
N GLU A 151 -36.23 14.21 1.73
CA GLU A 151 -37.15 14.80 0.75
C GLU A 151 -37.54 16.24 1.11
N SER A 152 -37.75 16.52 2.40
CA SER A 152 -38.03 17.87 2.89
C SER A 152 -36.89 18.85 2.59
N VAL A 153 -35.63 18.45 2.82
CA VAL A 153 -34.47 19.29 2.51
C VAL A 153 -34.40 19.57 1.01
N ARG A 154 -34.58 18.54 0.16
CA ARG A 154 -34.56 18.70 -1.30
C ARG A 154 -35.66 19.63 -1.82
N GLU A 155 -36.87 19.56 -1.25
CA GLU A 155 -37.98 20.44 -1.64
C GLU A 155 -37.74 21.88 -1.21
N LYS A 156 -37.27 22.12 0.03
CA LYS A 156 -36.95 23.47 0.50
C LYS A 156 -35.78 24.10 -0.24
N ALA A 157 -34.78 23.31 -0.64
CA ALA A 157 -33.64 23.78 -1.40
C ALA A 157 -34.00 24.35 -2.79
N LYS A 158 -35.22 24.11 -3.29
CA LYS A 158 -35.74 24.78 -4.50
C LYS A 158 -36.02 26.28 -4.28
N ASN A 159 -36.08 26.74 -3.04
CA ASN A 159 -36.30 28.16 -2.71
C ASN A 159 -34.99 28.98 -2.64
N TYR A 160 -33.84 28.33 -2.83
CA TYR A 160 -32.51 28.94 -2.67
C TYR A 160 -31.71 28.82 -3.97
N ASN A 161 -31.08 29.92 -4.39
CA ASN A 161 -30.28 29.99 -5.60
C ASN A 161 -28.88 30.58 -5.36
N ASP A 162 -28.67 31.21 -4.19
CA ASP A 162 -27.60 32.18 -3.94
C ASP A 162 -26.66 31.74 -2.79
N VAL A 163 -26.38 30.43 -2.67
CA VAL A 163 -25.35 29.98 -1.71
C VAL A 163 -23.99 30.15 -2.38
N ASP A 164 -23.19 31.11 -1.91
CA ASP A 164 -21.86 31.40 -2.44
C ASP A 164 -20.80 30.56 -1.73
N PHE A 165 -20.43 29.43 -2.33
CA PHE A 165 -19.38 28.56 -1.80
C PHE A 165 -17.98 29.18 -1.87
N SER A 166 -17.76 30.25 -2.66
CA SER A 166 -16.42 30.85 -2.85
C SER A 166 -15.97 31.76 -1.71
N LEU A 167 -16.86 32.05 -0.75
CA LEU A 167 -16.57 32.84 0.44
C LEU A 167 -15.48 32.21 1.31
N THR A 168 -14.83 33.02 2.16
CA THR A 168 -13.96 32.45 3.19
C THR A 168 -14.78 31.58 4.16
N PRO A 169 -14.21 30.56 4.82
CA PRO A 169 -14.98 29.66 5.69
C PRO A 169 -15.77 30.39 6.79
N THR A 170 -15.23 31.48 7.34
CA THR A 170 -15.91 32.30 8.35
C THR A 170 -17.08 33.10 7.77
N GLU A 171 -16.91 33.69 6.58
CA GLU A 171 -18.00 34.42 5.91
C GLU A 171 -19.11 33.46 5.46
N PHE A 172 -18.72 32.30 4.90
CA PHE A 172 -19.65 31.27 4.47
C PHE A 172 -20.55 30.78 5.62
N GLU A 173 -19.97 30.57 6.80
CA GLU A 173 -20.71 30.17 8.00
C GLU A 173 -21.76 31.21 8.38
N ALA A 174 -21.36 32.49 8.47
CA ALA A 174 -22.27 33.58 8.81
C ALA A 174 -23.42 33.75 7.81
N GLU A 175 -23.18 33.54 6.52
CA GLU A 175 -24.20 33.67 5.47
C GLU A 175 -25.10 32.44 5.33
N THR A 176 -24.57 31.24 5.62
CA THR A 176 -25.26 29.97 5.32
C THR A 176 -26.02 29.42 6.52
N GLU A 177 -25.72 29.82 7.75
CA GLU A 177 -26.45 29.42 8.96
C GLU A 177 -27.98 29.56 8.84
N PRO A 178 -28.54 30.71 8.39
CA PRO A 178 -29.99 30.85 8.22
C PRO A 178 -30.57 29.91 7.15
N VAL A 179 -29.78 29.60 6.12
CA VAL A 179 -30.18 28.67 5.05
C VAL A 179 -30.24 27.25 5.60
N ILE A 180 -29.21 26.81 6.31
CA ILE A 180 -29.16 25.49 6.97
C ILE A 180 -30.36 25.33 7.93
N ALA A 181 -30.62 26.35 8.75
CA ALA A 181 -31.72 26.31 9.72
C ALA A 181 -33.09 26.15 9.04
N ASP A 182 -33.34 26.84 7.93
CA ASP A 182 -34.58 26.68 7.17
C ASP A 182 -34.67 25.30 6.51
N LEU A 183 -33.61 24.86 5.81
CA LEU A 183 -33.57 23.58 5.10
C LEU A 183 -33.89 22.41 6.04
N LEU A 184 -33.25 22.39 7.20
CA LEU A 184 -33.43 21.34 8.20
C LEU A 184 -34.71 21.51 9.03
N GLY A 185 -35.19 22.75 9.19
CA GLY A 185 -36.30 23.08 10.09
C GLY A 185 -35.90 23.07 11.57
N GLU A 186 -34.60 23.12 11.87
CA GLU A 186 -34.00 23.16 13.20
C GLU A 186 -32.68 23.95 13.15
N ASN A 187 -32.26 24.53 14.27
CA ASN A 187 -30.96 25.18 14.34
C ASN A 187 -29.88 24.10 14.45
N ARG A 188 -29.05 23.99 13.41
CA ARG A 188 -27.88 23.11 13.36
C ARG A 188 -26.65 23.97 13.05
N GLU A 189 -25.59 23.79 13.81
CA GLU A 189 -24.30 24.42 13.51
C GLU A 189 -23.69 23.77 12.26
N LEU A 190 -23.06 24.61 11.43
CA LEU A 190 -22.38 24.14 10.25
C LEU A 190 -21.16 23.28 10.67
N THR A 191 -20.99 22.11 10.05
CA THR A 191 -19.81 21.27 10.25
C THR A 191 -18.54 22.10 10.14
N SER A 192 -17.60 21.96 11.08
CA SER A 192 -16.36 22.74 11.06
C SER A 192 -15.52 22.42 9.82
N ALA A 193 -14.73 23.39 9.35
CA ALA A 193 -13.86 23.19 8.19
C ALA A 193 -12.92 21.99 8.36
N VAL A 194 -12.35 21.82 9.56
CA VAL A 194 -11.44 20.69 9.84
C VAL A 194 -12.18 19.36 9.84
N ARG A 195 -13.38 19.28 10.44
CA ARG A 195 -14.21 18.07 10.40
C ARG A 195 -14.57 17.67 8.98
N ALA A 196 -14.97 18.65 8.17
CA ALA A 196 -15.34 18.41 6.79
C ALA A 196 -14.17 17.90 5.95
N GLN A 197 -13.00 18.51 6.10
CA GLN A 197 -11.77 18.12 5.41
C GLN A 197 -11.26 16.75 5.85
N ASN A 198 -11.26 16.46 7.16
CA ASN A 198 -10.83 15.17 7.68
C ASN A 198 -11.73 14.05 7.17
N HIS A 199 -13.05 14.23 7.20
CA HIS A 199 -13.97 13.25 6.61
C HIS A 199 -13.66 13.01 5.12
N PHE A 200 -13.45 14.07 4.35
CA PHE A 200 -13.14 13.95 2.92
C PHE A 200 -11.82 13.23 2.64
N ILE A 201 -10.78 13.50 3.43
CA ILE A 201 -9.51 12.79 3.36
C ILE A 201 -9.72 11.30 3.69
N ARG A 202 -10.49 11.00 4.75
CA ARG A 202 -10.82 9.63 5.17
C ARG A 202 -11.47 8.84 4.03
N THR A 203 -12.46 9.43 3.36
CA THR A 203 -13.22 8.75 2.33
C THR A 203 -12.41 8.52 1.07
N LYS A 204 -11.53 9.46 0.69
CA LYS A 204 -10.54 9.24 -0.38
C LYS A 204 -9.57 8.10 -0.04
N LEU A 205 -9.09 8.05 1.21
CA LEU A 205 -8.24 6.94 1.67
C LEU A 205 -9.00 5.60 1.71
N GLN A 206 -10.30 5.59 2.04
CA GLN A 206 -11.10 4.37 1.99
C GLN A 206 -11.32 3.91 0.54
N ASP A 207 -11.58 4.83 -0.39
CA ASP A 207 -11.82 4.53 -1.81
C ASP A 207 -10.61 3.82 -2.45
N ILE A 208 -9.38 4.22 -2.13
CA ILE A 208 -8.18 3.53 -2.64
C ILE A 208 -8.07 2.08 -2.11
N LEU A 209 -8.50 1.82 -0.88
CA LEU A 209 -8.53 0.47 -0.29
C LEU A 209 -9.64 -0.38 -0.93
N ASP A 210 -10.82 0.20 -1.13
CA ASP A 210 -11.95 -0.48 -1.76
C ASP A 210 -11.65 -0.80 -3.23
N LYS A 211 -10.90 0.06 -3.94
CA LYS A 211 -10.38 -0.21 -5.28
C LYS A 211 -9.33 -1.31 -5.29
N ALA A 212 -8.42 -1.35 -4.30
CA ALA A 212 -7.48 -2.47 -4.16
C ALA A 212 -8.20 -3.83 -4.09
N VAL A 213 -9.33 -3.90 -3.37
CA VAL A 213 -10.14 -5.12 -3.26
C VAL A 213 -10.95 -5.39 -4.54
N SER A 214 -11.68 -4.39 -5.03
CA SER A 214 -12.68 -4.57 -6.09
C SER A 214 -12.10 -4.55 -7.51
N GLU A 215 -11.02 -3.81 -7.74
CA GLU A 215 -10.40 -3.64 -9.06
C GLU A 215 -9.14 -4.49 -9.22
N HIS A 216 -8.46 -4.83 -8.13
CA HIS A 216 -7.20 -5.56 -8.18
C HIS A 216 -7.25 -6.97 -7.57
N ASP A 217 -8.42 -7.51 -7.22
CA ASP A 217 -8.57 -8.85 -6.64
C ASP A 217 -7.68 -9.11 -5.39
N VAL A 218 -7.38 -8.06 -4.61
CA VAL A 218 -6.76 -8.24 -3.30
C VAL A 218 -7.83 -8.73 -2.32
N PRO A 219 -7.66 -9.87 -1.62
CA PRO A 219 -8.67 -10.38 -0.70
C PRO A 219 -8.99 -9.41 0.44
N GLY A 220 -7.96 -8.78 1.02
CA GLY A 220 -8.09 -7.71 1.99
C GLY A 220 -6.83 -6.85 2.12
N VAL A 221 -7.05 -5.61 2.52
CA VAL A 221 -6.03 -4.58 2.70
C VAL A 221 -6.29 -3.79 3.97
N ALA A 222 -5.23 -3.41 4.66
CA ALA A 222 -5.28 -2.52 5.81
C ALA A 222 -4.23 -1.42 5.66
N LEU A 223 -4.58 -0.19 6.05
CA LEU A 223 -3.73 0.99 6.02
C LEU A 223 -3.83 1.73 7.35
N VAL A 224 -2.68 2.15 7.86
CA VAL A 224 -2.57 3.04 9.02
C VAL A 224 -1.69 4.23 8.66
N ALA A 225 -2.18 5.44 8.92
CA ALA A 225 -1.39 6.67 8.78
C ALA A 225 -1.57 7.55 10.02
N GLU A 226 -0.48 8.00 10.63
CA GLU A 226 -0.53 8.91 11.78
C GLU A 226 -0.32 10.36 11.32
N VAL A 227 -1.23 11.24 11.69
CA VAL A 227 -1.15 12.68 11.41
C VAL A 227 -1.16 13.41 12.74
N SER A 228 -0.10 14.17 13.02
CA SER A 228 -0.07 15.05 14.19
C SER A 228 -0.85 16.33 13.87
N CYS A 229 -1.76 16.75 14.75
CA CYS A 229 -2.44 18.04 14.66
C CYS A 229 -2.13 18.87 15.92
N GLU A 230 -1.74 20.13 15.75
CA GLU A 230 -1.52 21.00 16.91
C GLU A 230 -2.70 21.97 17.08
N GLY A 231 -3.27 22.02 18.28
CA GLY A 231 -4.19 23.09 18.69
C GLY A 231 -5.69 22.77 18.63
N SER A 232 -6.52 23.83 18.65
CA SER A 232 -8.01 23.77 18.69
C SER A 232 -8.65 23.25 17.40
N ASP A 233 -7.85 23.03 16.36
CA ASP A 233 -8.27 22.50 15.07
C ASP A 233 -8.33 20.96 15.07
N CYS A 234 -7.74 20.30 16.07
CA CYS A 234 -7.94 18.87 16.31
C CYS A 234 -9.39 18.61 16.76
N ILE A 235 -10.06 17.67 16.07
CA ILE A 235 -11.40 17.24 16.45
C ILE A 235 -11.30 16.44 17.75
N ASN A 236 -11.56 17.09 18.88
CA ASN A 236 -11.95 16.37 20.11
C ASN A 236 -13.38 15.86 19.93
N GLY A 237 -13.58 14.80 19.15
CA GLY A 237 -14.90 14.25 18.86
C GLY A 237 -14.84 13.05 17.90
N GLU A 238 -15.34 11.91 18.39
CA GLU A 238 -15.44 10.60 17.76
C GLU A 238 -15.71 10.66 16.24
N MET A 239 -14.67 10.39 15.44
CA MET A 239 -14.79 9.88 14.07
C MET A 239 -14.55 8.36 14.12
N ASP A 240 -15.37 7.56 13.44
CA ASP A 240 -15.19 6.11 13.43
C ASP A 240 -13.88 5.71 12.72
N GLY A 241 -13.01 4.97 13.43
CA GLY A 241 -11.70 4.53 12.92
C GLY A 241 -10.53 5.47 13.23
N VAL A 242 -10.69 6.33 14.24
CA VAL A 242 -9.70 7.34 14.65
C VAL A 242 -9.41 7.24 16.13
N ASP A 243 -8.17 6.90 16.47
CA ASP A 243 -7.68 7.04 17.83
C ASP A 243 -7.05 8.42 18.01
N TYR A 244 -7.58 9.18 18.98
CA TYR A 244 -7.06 10.47 19.41
C TYR A 244 -6.32 10.33 20.73
N GLU A 245 -5.00 10.48 20.70
CA GLU A 245 -4.15 10.58 21.90
C GLU A 245 -3.15 11.73 21.71
N ASP A 246 -3.01 12.60 22.72
CA ASP A 246 -1.96 13.64 22.80
C ASP A 246 -1.81 14.57 21.57
N GLY A 247 -2.92 14.99 20.94
CA GLY A 247 -2.87 15.87 19.75
C GLY A 247 -2.47 15.12 18.46
N LYS A 248 -2.54 13.79 18.46
CA LYS A 248 -2.31 12.97 17.28
C LYS A 248 -3.61 12.33 16.86
N PHE A 249 -3.79 12.25 15.56
CA PHE A 249 -4.89 11.56 14.90
C PHE A 249 -4.30 10.41 14.10
N THR A 250 -4.89 9.21 14.20
CA THR A 250 -4.49 8.07 13.35
C THR A 250 -5.63 7.66 12.43
N TRP A 251 -5.39 7.66 11.12
CA TRP A 251 -6.27 7.01 10.15
C TRP A 251 -6.08 5.50 10.24
N LYS A 252 -7.10 4.76 10.67
CA LYS A 252 -7.11 3.30 10.69
C LYS A 252 -8.18 2.79 9.73
N LEU A 253 -7.76 2.29 8.57
CA LEU A 253 -8.66 1.91 7.48
C LEU A 253 -8.38 0.48 7.02
N ALA A 254 -9.43 -0.24 6.66
CA ALA A 254 -9.33 -1.59 6.13
C ALA A 254 -10.44 -1.85 5.11
N SER A 255 -10.21 -2.77 4.19
CA SER A 255 -11.20 -3.25 3.24
C SER A 255 -11.00 -4.74 2.95
N GLY A 256 -12.09 -5.42 2.57
CA GLY A 256 -12.08 -6.85 2.25
C GLY A 256 -11.97 -7.76 3.48
N TYR A 257 -11.36 -8.93 3.27
CA TYR A 257 -11.34 -10.03 4.22
C TYR A 257 -9.93 -10.44 4.61
N SER A 258 -9.72 -10.63 5.92
CA SER A 258 -8.54 -11.30 6.46
C SER A 258 -8.58 -12.80 6.21
N ASN A 259 -9.77 -13.40 6.10
CA ASN A 259 -9.96 -14.81 5.74
C ASN A 259 -11.15 -14.97 4.77
N LEU A 260 -10.89 -15.46 3.55
CA LEU A 260 -11.88 -15.70 2.51
C LEU A 260 -12.84 -16.87 2.80
N GLU A 261 -12.39 -17.91 3.50
CA GLU A 261 -13.22 -19.08 3.82
C GLU A 261 -14.31 -18.71 4.84
N THR A 262 -13.93 -18.02 5.91
CA THR A 262 -14.85 -17.61 6.98
C THR A 262 -15.48 -16.24 6.73
N GLN A 263 -15.03 -15.51 5.70
CA GLN A 263 -15.38 -14.12 5.44
C GLN A 263 -15.12 -13.21 6.65
N THR A 264 -14.02 -13.47 7.38
CA THR A 264 -13.61 -12.61 8.50
C THR A 264 -13.16 -11.26 7.93
N PRO A 265 -13.75 -10.12 8.37
CA PRO A 265 -13.34 -8.80 7.89
C PRO A 265 -11.87 -8.52 8.15
N MET A 266 -11.24 -7.76 7.26
CA MET A 266 -9.92 -7.17 7.50
C MET A 266 -10.04 -6.03 8.52
N THR A 267 -9.06 -5.91 9.43
CA THR A 267 -8.97 -4.80 10.39
C THR A 267 -7.53 -4.30 10.46
N THR A 268 -7.31 -3.11 11.03
CA THR A 268 -5.95 -2.57 11.26
C THR A 268 -5.17 -3.28 12.36
N ASP A 269 -5.87 -4.04 13.22
CA ASP A 269 -5.25 -4.91 14.23
C ASP A 269 -4.87 -6.28 13.66
N THR A 270 -5.31 -6.59 12.44
CA THR A 270 -4.97 -7.83 11.76
C THR A 270 -3.45 -7.87 11.55
N ARG A 271 -2.83 -8.98 11.95
CA ARG A 271 -1.40 -9.23 11.86
C ARG A 271 -1.05 -9.90 10.53
N PHE A 272 0.13 -9.56 10.00
CA PHE A 272 0.64 -10.00 8.70
C PHE A 272 2.05 -10.57 8.85
N ARG A 273 2.48 -11.45 7.94
CA ARG A 273 3.91 -11.79 7.80
C ARG A 273 4.54 -10.57 7.18
N VAL A 274 5.46 -9.92 7.88
CA VAL A 274 6.03 -8.65 7.41
C VAL A 274 7.21 -8.83 6.47
N ALA A 275 7.56 -10.09 6.19
CA ALA A 275 8.57 -10.45 5.19
C ALA A 275 9.84 -9.62 5.40
N SER A 276 10.43 -9.10 4.32
CA SER A 276 11.67 -8.32 4.37
C SER A 276 11.62 -7.03 5.20
N LEU A 277 10.47 -6.58 5.73
CA LEU A 277 10.49 -5.55 6.78
C LEU A 277 11.20 -6.05 8.06
N THR A 278 11.26 -7.36 8.28
CA THR A 278 12.09 -8.02 9.32
C THR A 278 13.54 -7.50 9.32
N LYS A 279 14.10 -7.23 8.12
CA LYS A 279 15.47 -6.74 7.96
C LYS A 279 15.69 -5.38 8.60
N THR A 280 14.69 -4.51 8.58
CA THR A 280 14.79 -3.20 9.23
C THR A 280 14.99 -3.38 10.73
N PHE A 281 14.25 -4.28 11.37
CA PHE A 281 14.40 -4.61 12.79
C PHE A 281 15.77 -5.18 13.12
N VAL A 282 16.17 -6.24 12.42
CA VAL A 282 17.46 -6.91 12.64
C VAL A 282 18.62 -5.94 12.51
N ALA A 283 18.57 -5.05 11.51
CA ALA A 283 19.60 -4.04 11.37
C ALA A 283 19.59 -2.98 12.47
N MET A 284 18.41 -2.52 12.93
CA MET A 284 18.38 -1.60 14.08
C MET A 284 18.97 -2.25 15.33
N THR A 285 18.71 -3.54 15.55
CA THR A 285 19.32 -4.31 16.64
C THR A 285 20.84 -4.34 16.51
N VAL A 286 21.37 -4.61 15.31
CA VAL A 286 22.82 -4.55 15.04
C VAL A 286 23.37 -3.14 15.31
N MET A 287 22.71 -2.09 14.85
CA MET A 287 23.15 -0.71 15.05
C MET A 287 23.16 -0.32 16.53
N GLN A 288 22.27 -0.87 17.36
CA GLN A 288 22.35 -0.64 18.80
C GLN A 288 23.48 -1.39 19.47
N LEU A 289 23.78 -2.62 19.03
CA LEU A 289 24.98 -3.31 19.51
C LEU A 289 26.25 -2.51 19.14
N VAL A 290 26.23 -1.78 18.02
CA VAL A 290 27.28 -0.80 17.66
C VAL A 290 27.28 0.39 18.63
N GLU A 291 26.11 0.97 18.90
CA GLU A 291 25.98 2.09 19.85
C GLU A 291 26.45 1.74 21.27
N GLU A 292 26.14 0.53 21.73
CA GLU A 292 26.58 -0.03 23.01
C GLU A 292 28.07 -0.38 23.03
N GLY A 293 28.76 -0.29 21.89
CA GLY A 293 30.17 -0.63 21.74
C GLY A 293 30.47 -2.12 21.86
N LYS A 294 29.47 -2.99 21.67
CA LYS A 294 29.63 -4.45 21.70
C LYS A 294 30.25 -4.99 20.41
N ILE A 295 29.96 -4.34 19.29
CA ILE A 295 30.49 -4.63 17.95
C ILE A 295 30.85 -3.32 17.23
N THR A 296 31.61 -3.39 16.14
CA THR A 296 31.78 -2.25 15.23
C THR A 296 31.38 -2.62 13.81
N LEU A 297 30.89 -1.66 13.03
CA LEU A 297 30.54 -1.88 11.62
C LEU A 297 31.72 -2.34 10.76
N ASP A 298 32.96 -2.11 11.22
CA ASP A 298 34.19 -2.49 10.52
C ASP A 298 34.74 -3.86 11.00
N ASP A 299 34.10 -4.49 11.99
CA ASP A 299 34.47 -5.85 12.40
C ASP A 299 34.31 -6.82 11.23
N SER A 300 35.31 -7.67 11.02
CA SER A 300 35.25 -8.72 10.01
C SER A 300 34.31 -9.85 10.43
N ILE A 301 33.62 -10.48 9.50
CA ILE A 301 32.78 -11.65 9.75
C ILE A 301 33.61 -12.83 10.30
N GLU A 302 34.86 -12.98 9.88
CA GLU A 302 35.78 -14.00 10.39
C GLU A 302 36.05 -13.89 11.91
N GLN A 303 35.93 -12.69 12.50
CA GLN A 303 36.09 -12.50 13.95
C GLN A 303 34.98 -13.21 14.73
N TRP A 304 33.76 -13.19 14.20
CA TRP A 304 32.56 -13.70 14.85
C TRP A 304 32.26 -15.15 14.44
N PHE A 305 32.57 -15.52 13.20
CA PHE A 305 32.29 -16.85 12.65
C PHE A 305 33.52 -17.45 11.94
N PRO A 306 34.59 -17.81 12.68
CA PRO A 306 35.84 -18.27 12.07
C PRO A 306 35.68 -19.46 11.13
N GLY A 307 36.08 -19.30 9.87
CA GLY A 307 36.04 -20.35 8.85
C GLY A 307 34.66 -20.74 8.33
N MET A 308 33.59 -20.06 8.76
CA MET A 308 32.23 -20.31 8.28
C MET A 308 31.99 -19.75 6.89
N ILE A 309 32.48 -18.51 6.64
CA ILE A 309 32.29 -17.80 5.39
C ILE A 309 33.64 -17.69 4.67
N PRO A 310 33.77 -18.24 3.44
CA PRO A 310 34.98 -18.05 2.66
C PRO A 310 35.28 -16.56 2.45
N ASN A 311 36.53 -16.15 2.67
CA ASN A 311 36.95 -14.74 2.57
C ASN A 311 36.27 -13.80 3.60
N GLY A 312 35.76 -14.36 4.71
CA GLY A 312 35.09 -13.62 5.78
C GLY A 312 35.96 -12.56 6.47
N GLU A 313 37.29 -12.64 6.33
CA GLU A 313 38.23 -11.64 6.84
C GLU A 313 38.17 -10.32 6.06
N ASN A 314 37.63 -10.34 4.83
CA ASN A 314 37.46 -9.19 3.96
C ASN A 314 36.00 -8.73 3.84
N ILE A 315 35.08 -9.37 4.57
CA ILE A 315 33.67 -8.98 4.67
C ILE A 315 33.47 -8.36 6.05
N ASN A 316 33.01 -7.11 6.12
CA ASN A 316 32.68 -6.46 7.40
C ASN A 316 31.17 -6.38 7.65
N ILE A 317 30.78 -6.10 8.89
CA ILE A 317 29.37 -5.99 9.31
C ILE A 317 28.62 -4.94 8.47
N ARG A 318 29.24 -3.80 8.15
CA ARG A 318 28.64 -2.76 7.28
C ARG A 318 28.20 -3.32 5.93
N GLN A 319 29.06 -4.09 5.30
CA GLN A 319 28.80 -4.71 4.00
C GLN A 319 27.67 -5.76 4.06
N VAL A 320 27.55 -6.46 5.19
CA VAL A 320 26.44 -7.39 5.42
C VAL A 320 25.12 -6.63 5.58
N VAL A 321 25.08 -5.60 6.43
CA VAL A 321 23.89 -4.76 6.66
C VAL A 321 23.37 -4.11 5.39
N ASN A 322 24.26 -3.64 4.51
CA ASN A 322 23.89 -2.85 3.34
C ASN A 322 23.89 -3.63 2.00
N HIS A 323 24.03 -4.96 2.04
CA HIS A 323 24.06 -5.82 0.86
C HIS A 323 25.23 -5.64 -0.14
N SER A 324 26.37 -5.12 0.34
CA SER A 324 27.63 -5.06 -0.42
C SER A 324 28.64 -6.15 -0.03
N SER A 325 28.22 -7.19 0.71
CA SER A 325 29.06 -8.33 1.12
C SER A 325 29.50 -9.24 -0.02
N GLY A 326 28.67 -9.37 -1.07
CA GLY A 326 28.85 -10.34 -2.14
C GLY A 326 28.41 -11.76 -1.78
N LEU A 327 27.80 -11.98 -0.61
CA LEU A 327 27.25 -13.29 -0.24
C LEU A 327 26.09 -13.68 -1.16
N TYR A 328 26.15 -14.90 -1.70
CA TYR A 328 25.07 -15.45 -2.52
C TYR A 328 23.75 -15.45 -1.75
N ASN A 329 22.64 -15.18 -2.43
CA ASN A 329 21.32 -15.22 -1.83
C ASN A 329 20.77 -16.65 -1.90
N PHE A 330 20.54 -17.31 -0.76
CA PHE A 330 20.07 -18.71 -0.76
C PHE A 330 18.70 -18.91 -1.44
N TYR A 331 17.91 -17.86 -1.63
CA TYR A 331 16.69 -17.91 -2.46
C TYR A 331 16.96 -17.98 -3.97
N GLU A 332 18.19 -17.78 -4.43
CA GLU A 332 18.56 -17.82 -5.85
C GLU A 332 19.19 -19.15 -6.25
N VAL A 333 19.18 -20.15 -5.36
CA VAL A 333 19.64 -21.52 -5.68
C VAL A 333 18.73 -22.11 -6.79
N PRO A 334 19.28 -22.79 -7.81
CA PRO A 334 18.54 -23.20 -9.02
C PRO A 334 17.17 -23.91 -8.83
N SER A 335 16.28 -23.68 -9.80
CA SER A 335 14.81 -23.65 -9.70
C SER A 335 14.06 -24.91 -9.30
N ASP A 336 14.57 -26.12 -9.55
CA ASP A 336 13.88 -27.34 -9.09
C ASP A 336 13.89 -27.42 -7.56
N TRP A 337 14.93 -26.83 -6.96
CA TRP A 337 15.10 -26.78 -5.52
C TRP A 337 14.33 -25.61 -4.91
N PHE A 338 14.34 -24.42 -5.52
CA PHE A 338 13.63 -23.23 -5.01
C PHE A 338 12.10 -23.41 -4.89
N PHE A 339 11.47 -24.03 -5.89
CA PHE A 339 10.03 -24.33 -5.84
C PHE A 339 9.73 -25.37 -4.74
N ASP A 340 10.50 -26.45 -4.64
CA ASP A 340 10.34 -27.42 -3.57
C ASP A 340 10.61 -26.80 -2.18
N PHE A 341 11.63 -25.94 -2.09
CA PHE A 341 12.13 -25.26 -0.90
C PHE A 341 11.13 -24.27 -0.29
N LEU A 342 10.45 -23.45 -1.11
CA LEU A 342 9.46 -22.48 -0.64
C LEU A 342 8.01 -23.00 -0.63
N PHE A 343 7.66 -23.93 -1.52
CA PHE A 343 6.26 -24.28 -1.79
C PHE A 343 5.86 -25.70 -1.37
N LEU A 344 6.79 -26.67 -1.30
CA LEU A 344 6.43 -28.07 -1.06
C LEU A 344 7.04 -28.67 0.21
N ARG A 345 8.15 -28.14 0.70
CA ARG A 345 8.82 -28.64 1.90
C ARG A 345 8.09 -28.15 3.16
N GLN A 346 7.80 -29.08 4.07
CA GLN A 346 7.17 -28.82 5.37
C GLN A 346 8.14 -29.03 6.54
N ASP A 347 9.43 -29.25 6.26
CA ASP A 347 10.47 -29.37 7.27
C ASP A 347 10.95 -27.98 7.71
N THR A 348 11.36 -27.88 8.97
CA THR A 348 12.07 -26.72 9.51
C THR A 348 13.49 -26.64 8.95
N TRP A 349 13.95 -25.42 8.69
CA TRP A 349 15.29 -25.09 8.23
C TRP A 349 16.14 -24.60 9.40
N ASP A 350 17.33 -25.17 9.55
CA ASP A 350 18.36 -24.63 10.43
C ASP A 350 19.03 -23.42 9.76
N THR A 351 19.41 -22.40 10.53
CA THR A 351 20.07 -21.21 9.98
C THR A 351 21.43 -21.53 9.37
N LEU A 352 22.16 -22.51 9.91
CA LEU A 352 23.43 -22.95 9.34
C LEU A 352 23.22 -23.62 7.98
N ASP A 353 22.17 -24.43 7.81
CA ASP A 353 21.84 -25.02 6.51
C ASP A 353 21.61 -23.93 5.46
N LEU A 354 20.93 -22.83 5.83
CA LEU A 354 20.70 -21.69 4.93
C LEU A 354 22.01 -20.98 4.53
N ILE A 355 22.95 -20.84 5.47
CA ILE A 355 24.28 -20.27 5.20
C ILE A 355 25.10 -21.21 4.31
N GLU A 356 25.11 -22.51 4.59
CA GLU A 356 25.86 -23.52 3.83
C GLU A 356 25.44 -23.52 2.36
N LEU A 357 24.15 -23.42 2.06
CA LEU A 357 23.64 -23.34 0.69
C LEU A 357 24.20 -22.15 -0.09
N ALA A 358 24.24 -20.98 0.55
CA ALA A 358 24.81 -19.79 -0.06
C ALA A 358 26.34 -19.92 -0.25
N VAL A 359 27.03 -20.55 0.70
CA VAL A 359 28.48 -20.79 0.62
C VAL A 359 28.83 -21.78 -0.49
N GLU A 360 28.01 -22.80 -0.73
CA GLU A 360 28.22 -23.81 -1.79
C GLU A 360 28.20 -23.21 -3.20
N GLU A 361 27.34 -22.22 -3.46
CA GLU A 361 27.28 -21.51 -4.76
C GLU A 361 28.46 -20.55 -4.97
N GLY A 362 29.04 -20.04 -3.88
CA GLY A 362 30.16 -19.10 -3.90
C GLY A 362 29.73 -17.63 -4.05
N PRO A 363 30.65 -16.66 -3.95
CA PRO A 363 30.30 -15.24 -3.89
C PRO A 363 29.76 -14.71 -5.22
N THR A 364 28.73 -13.87 -5.16
CA THR A 364 28.17 -13.15 -6.32
C THR A 364 29.18 -12.15 -6.89
N PHE A 365 29.94 -11.48 -6.01
CA PHE A 365 31.01 -10.55 -6.36
C PHE A 365 32.01 -10.39 -5.19
N PRO A 366 33.20 -9.79 -5.40
CA PRO A 366 34.14 -9.51 -4.31
C PRO A 366 33.57 -8.50 -3.29
N PRO A 367 33.82 -8.66 -1.97
CA PRO A 367 33.25 -7.78 -0.95
C PRO A 367 33.50 -6.29 -1.25
N GLY A 368 32.44 -5.48 -1.18
CA GLY A 368 32.45 -4.04 -1.47
C GLY A 368 32.56 -3.65 -2.94
N ALA A 369 32.66 -4.61 -3.88
CA ALA A 369 32.81 -4.31 -5.31
C ALA A 369 31.46 -4.11 -6.04
N GLY A 370 30.34 -4.26 -5.35
CA GLY A 370 29.01 -4.10 -5.93
C GLY A 370 27.92 -4.19 -4.87
N TRP A 371 26.68 -4.26 -5.36
CA TRP A 371 25.48 -4.41 -4.55
C TRP A 371 24.61 -5.53 -5.10
N HIS A 372 24.15 -6.45 -4.24
CA HIS A 372 23.16 -7.46 -4.59
C HIS A 372 22.38 -7.87 -3.35
N TYR A 373 21.06 -7.75 -3.43
CA TYR A 373 20.16 -8.15 -2.36
C TYR A 373 20.40 -9.61 -1.95
N SER A 374 20.59 -9.85 -0.65
CA SER A 374 20.89 -11.18 -0.14
C SER A 374 20.22 -11.42 1.21
N ASN A 375 19.38 -12.45 1.29
CA ASN A 375 18.75 -12.87 2.54
C ASN A 375 19.76 -13.53 3.47
N THR A 376 20.78 -14.17 2.90
CA THR A 376 21.92 -14.77 3.62
C THR A 376 22.58 -13.76 4.55
N ASN A 377 22.73 -12.50 4.11
CA ASN A 377 23.25 -11.44 4.96
C ASN A 377 22.46 -11.30 6.26
N TYR A 378 21.13 -11.34 6.19
CA TYR A 378 20.28 -11.12 7.35
C TYR A 378 20.12 -12.34 8.23
N VAL A 379 20.23 -13.55 7.66
CA VAL A 379 20.41 -14.78 8.45
C VAL A 379 21.70 -14.68 9.28
N LEU A 380 22.80 -14.25 8.65
CA LEU A 380 24.08 -14.05 9.32
C LEU A 380 24.02 -12.96 10.42
N LEU A 381 23.29 -11.87 10.19
CA LEU A 381 23.08 -10.84 11.22
C LEU A 381 22.22 -11.34 12.39
N GLY A 382 21.24 -12.21 12.14
CA GLY A 382 20.49 -12.88 13.22
C GLY A 382 21.41 -13.73 14.09
N MET A 383 22.26 -14.55 13.47
CA MET A 383 23.29 -15.31 14.18
C MET A 383 24.25 -14.41 14.96
N LEU A 384 24.64 -13.26 14.40
CA LEU A 384 25.54 -12.30 15.06
C LEU A 384 24.91 -11.71 16.31
N ILE A 385 23.63 -11.30 16.24
CA ILE A 385 22.89 -10.80 17.40
C ILE A 385 22.94 -11.87 18.50
N THR A 386 22.63 -13.12 18.18
CA THR A 386 22.64 -14.21 19.15
C THR A 386 24.01 -14.46 19.75
N GLU A 387 25.07 -14.43 18.95
CA GLU A 387 26.45 -14.61 19.43
C GLU A 387 26.87 -13.47 20.37
N VAL A 388 26.50 -12.23 20.06
CA VAL A 388 26.88 -11.04 20.82
C VAL A 388 26.10 -10.92 22.14
N THR A 389 24.80 -11.21 22.12
CA THR A 389 23.94 -11.02 23.30
C THR A 389 23.85 -12.27 24.17
N GLY A 390 24.05 -13.45 23.60
CA GLY A 390 23.77 -14.73 24.23
C GLY A 390 22.28 -15.11 24.29
N ASN A 391 21.40 -14.29 23.69
CA ASN A 391 19.96 -14.53 23.59
C ASN A 391 19.57 -14.85 22.14
N PRO A 392 18.51 -15.62 21.89
CA PRO A 392 17.92 -15.73 20.55
C PRO A 392 17.66 -14.34 19.96
N TRP A 393 17.97 -14.12 18.69
CA TRP A 393 17.74 -12.81 18.03
C TRP A 393 16.27 -12.41 18.08
N GLU A 394 15.38 -13.41 18.17
CA GLU A 394 13.95 -13.27 18.34
C GLU A 394 13.57 -12.53 19.63
N ASP A 395 14.40 -12.57 20.67
CA ASP A 395 14.11 -11.93 21.95
C ASP A 395 14.59 -10.46 22.01
N GLU A 396 15.45 -10.04 21.07
CA GLU A 396 16.06 -8.70 21.02
C GLU A 396 15.21 -7.69 20.22
N LYS A 397 13.97 -7.44 20.69
CA LYS A 397 12.99 -6.54 20.03
C LYS A 397 12.83 -5.18 20.71
N TYR A 398 12.56 -4.15 19.89
CA TYR A 398 12.42 -2.74 20.26
C TYR A 398 11.16 -2.30 21.01
N GLY A 399 10.75 -3.00 22.07
CA GLY A 399 9.58 -2.57 22.84
C GLY A 399 8.27 -2.52 22.05
N LEU A 400 8.26 -3.05 20.81
CA LEU A 400 7.03 -3.33 20.06
C LEU A 400 6.35 -4.52 20.72
N THR A 401 5.38 -4.23 21.58
CA THR A 401 4.70 -5.21 22.42
C THR A 401 3.90 -6.25 21.64
N ASP A 402 3.52 -5.92 20.40
CA ASP A 402 2.65 -6.74 19.54
C ASP A 402 3.36 -7.21 18.25
N THR A 403 4.69 -7.17 18.21
CA THR A 403 5.50 -7.71 17.10
C THR A 403 6.17 -9.01 17.52
N ILE A 404 5.84 -10.10 16.82
CA ILE A 404 6.33 -11.45 17.14
C ILE A 404 7.22 -12.00 16.03
N VAL A 405 8.09 -12.95 16.37
CA VAL A 405 8.75 -13.78 15.37
C VAL A 405 7.87 -15.01 15.18
N ALA A 406 7.62 -15.42 13.93
CA ALA A 406 6.82 -16.62 13.68
C ALA A 406 7.48 -17.84 14.33
N GLU A 407 6.72 -18.58 15.15
CA GLU A 407 7.22 -19.79 15.80
C GLU A 407 7.56 -20.86 14.74
N THR A 408 8.75 -21.45 14.87
CA THR A 408 9.21 -22.57 14.05
C THR A 408 9.27 -23.82 14.92
N GLY A 409 8.88 -24.99 14.38
CA GLY A 409 9.27 -26.28 14.97
C GLY A 409 8.64 -26.76 16.29
N GLU A 410 7.49 -26.27 16.78
CA GLU A 410 6.80 -26.94 17.91
C GLU A 410 6.11 -28.26 17.48
N SER A 411 6.92 -29.33 17.44
CA SER A 411 6.54 -30.68 17.04
C SER A 411 5.94 -31.51 18.19
N ASN A 412 4.78 -31.11 18.73
CA ASN A 412 3.97 -31.98 19.61
C ASN A 412 2.45 -31.83 19.46
N LEU A 413 1.99 -31.44 18.27
CA LEU A 413 0.59 -31.59 17.86
C LEU A 413 0.56 -32.44 16.59
N GLU A 414 -0.35 -33.41 16.49
CA GLU A 414 -0.44 -34.29 15.32
C GLU A 414 -0.72 -33.48 14.04
N GLY A 415 0.31 -33.32 13.20
CA GLY A 415 0.24 -32.74 11.85
C GLY A 415 1.41 -31.78 11.56
N PRO A 416 1.90 -31.67 10.30
CA PRO A 416 3.02 -30.82 9.93
C PRO A 416 2.55 -29.37 9.72
N TYR A 417 2.48 -28.59 10.80
CA TYR A 417 2.05 -27.19 10.74
C TYR A 417 2.92 -26.32 11.64
N ALA A 418 3.40 -25.19 11.11
CA ALA A 418 3.86 -24.07 11.94
C ALA A 418 2.65 -23.57 12.75
N GLN A 419 2.65 -23.82 14.06
CA GLN A 419 1.65 -23.30 14.99
C GLN A 419 2.06 -21.90 15.46
N GLY A 420 2.27 -20.98 14.52
CA GLY A 420 2.35 -19.56 14.81
C GLY A 420 0.94 -18.98 14.99
N VAL A 421 0.32 -19.30 16.14
CA VAL A 421 -0.82 -18.62 16.79
C VAL A 421 -2.19 -18.68 16.09
N ALA A 422 -3.03 -19.61 16.55
CA ALA A 422 -4.37 -19.95 16.06
C ALA A 422 -5.52 -19.10 16.67
N ASP A 423 -5.28 -17.83 17.00
CA ASP A 423 -6.25 -16.95 17.66
C ASP A 423 -6.74 -15.82 16.75
N GLY A 424 -7.13 -16.13 15.51
CA GLY A 424 -8.06 -15.33 14.69
C GLY A 424 -7.68 -13.87 14.37
N THR A 425 -6.51 -13.40 14.80
CA THR A 425 -6.00 -12.03 14.58
C THR A 425 -5.04 -11.95 13.41
N TYR A 426 -4.87 -13.03 12.65
CA TYR A 426 -3.92 -13.14 11.55
C TYR A 426 -4.60 -13.10 10.18
N ALA A 427 -4.06 -12.32 9.25
CA ALA A 427 -4.48 -12.37 7.87
C ALA A 427 -4.08 -13.71 7.25
N HIS A 428 -5.01 -14.35 6.56
CA HIS A 428 -4.69 -15.44 5.66
C HIS A 428 -4.04 -14.89 4.39
N GLY A 429 -2.88 -15.40 3.98
CA GLY A 429 -2.07 -14.94 2.86
C GLY A 429 -2.29 -15.82 1.65
N TYR A 430 -2.66 -15.20 0.54
CA TYR A 430 -3.09 -15.91 -0.66
C TYR A 430 -2.06 -15.78 -1.78
N ILE A 431 -1.65 -16.93 -2.34
CA ILE A 431 -0.78 -17.00 -3.53
C ILE A 431 -1.56 -17.48 -4.76
N ASP A 432 -0.95 -17.34 -5.94
CA ASP A 432 -1.51 -17.84 -7.20
C ASP A 432 -0.81 -19.14 -7.62
N LEU A 433 -1.55 -20.25 -7.69
CA LEU A 433 -1.03 -21.59 -7.96
C LEU A 433 -0.49 -21.79 -9.39
N TYR A 434 -0.80 -20.89 -10.32
CA TYR A 434 -0.50 -21.07 -11.75
C TYR A 434 0.49 -20.06 -12.33
N ASP A 435 1.19 -19.29 -11.49
CA ASP A 435 2.38 -18.59 -11.97
C ASP A 435 3.58 -19.56 -12.06
N VAL A 436 3.58 -20.36 -13.13
CA VAL A 436 4.65 -21.28 -13.53
C VAL A 436 5.95 -20.56 -13.93
N THR A 437 6.01 -19.21 -13.86
CA THR A 437 7.24 -18.45 -14.14
C THR A 437 8.19 -18.37 -12.95
N GLY A 438 7.75 -18.74 -11.74
CA GLY A 438 8.54 -18.57 -10.52
C GLY A 438 8.60 -17.12 -10.04
N ALA A 439 7.83 -16.21 -10.65
CA ALA A 439 7.66 -14.87 -10.13
C ALA A 439 6.82 -14.94 -8.85
N MET A 440 7.30 -14.35 -7.76
CA MET A 440 6.60 -14.26 -6.47
C MET A 440 5.31 -13.39 -6.52
N TYR A 441 4.74 -13.15 -7.70
CA TYR A 441 3.67 -12.17 -7.94
C TYR A 441 2.46 -12.85 -8.59
N GLY A 442 1.29 -12.75 -7.96
CA GLY A 442 0.06 -13.27 -8.55
C GLY A 442 -0.45 -12.40 -9.72
N LYS A 443 -1.37 -12.95 -10.52
CA LYS A 443 -2.09 -12.22 -11.59
C LYS A 443 -3.57 -12.07 -11.27
N LYS A 444 -4.18 -10.95 -11.67
CA LYS A 444 -5.64 -10.74 -11.59
C LYS A 444 -6.40 -11.91 -12.22
N GLY A 445 -7.43 -12.42 -11.54
CA GLY A 445 -8.20 -13.60 -11.93
C GLY A 445 -7.54 -14.96 -11.69
N GLY A 446 -6.37 -15.01 -11.02
CA GLY A 446 -5.67 -16.24 -10.64
C GLY A 446 -6.42 -17.12 -9.63
N ILE A 447 -6.00 -18.38 -9.50
CA ILE A 447 -6.59 -19.31 -8.52
C ILE A 447 -5.84 -19.17 -7.21
N LEU A 448 -6.54 -18.69 -6.19
CA LEU A 448 -5.98 -18.45 -4.86
C LEU A 448 -5.76 -19.75 -4.09
N GLU A 449 -4.55 -19.91 -3.56
CA GLU A 449 -4.21 -20.89 -2.53
C GLU A 449 -3.86 -20.17 -1.24
N ASP A 450 -4.43 -20.63 -0.13
CA ASP A 450 -4.07 -20.18 1.21
C ASP A 450 -2.69 -20.74 1.60
N ALA A 451 -1.70 -19.85 1.68
CA ALA A 451 -0.32 -20.14 2.03
C ALA A 451 0.02 -19.81 3.49
N SER A 452 -0.95 -19.44 4.33
CA SER A 452 -0.70 -18.98 5.70
C SER A 452 -0.06 -20.01 6.61
N ARG A 453 -0.28 -21.29 6.31
CA ARG A 453 0.24 -22.41 7.11
C ARG A 453 1.59 -22.92 6.63
N ARG A 454 2.23 -22.25 5.67
CA ARG A 454 3.55 -22.64 5.18
C ARG A 454 4.63 -22.32 6.20
N GLU A 455 5.58 -23.24 6.32
CA GLU A 455 6.68 -23.18 7.27
C GLU A 455 7.58 -21.96 7.00
N PRO A 456 7.70 -21.00 7.94
CA PRO A 456 8.44 -19.77 7.72
C PRO A 456 9.95 -19.87 8.03
N SER A 457 10.48 -20.99 8.53
CA SER A 457 11.89 -21.08 8.95
C SER A 457 12.91 -20.72 7.86
N ALA A 458 12.58 -20.96 6.59
CA ALA A 458 13.42 -20.54 5.45
C ALA A 458 13.54 -19.00 5.31
N ALA A 459 12.66 -18.24 5.96
CA ALA A 459 12.74 -16.79 6.05
C ALA A 459 13.67 -16.34 7.19
N SER A 460 13.64 -17.01 8.34
CA SER A 460 14.48 -16.70 9.52
C SER A 460 14.53 -15.18 9.81
N SER A 461 15.62 -14.66 10.38
CA SER A 461 15.88 -13.24 10.63
C SER A 461 15.91 -12.38 9.36
N SER A 462 15.76 -12.95 8.16
CA SER A 462 15.59 -12.18 6.94
C SER A 462 14.14 -11.78 6.67
N ALA A 463 13.14 -12.56 7.11
CA ALA A 463 11.75 -12.32 6.72
C ALA A 463 10.63 -12.92 7.60
N CYS A 464 10.92 -13.51 8.77
CA CYS A 464 9.93 -14.27 9.53
C CYS A 464 9.13 -13.49 10.60
N MET A 465 9.29 -12.16 10.70
CA MET A 465 8.52 -11.39 11.67
C MET A 465 7.04 -11.25 11.28
N ILE A 466 6.25 -11.01 12.31
CA ILE A 466 4.81 -10.79 12.30
C ILE A 466 4.51 -9.48 13.00
N SER A 467 3.72 -8.61 12.37
CA SER A 467 3.29 -7.35 12.97
C SER A 467 1.94 -6.90 12.40
N SER A 468 1.39 -5.82 12.95
CA SER A 468 0.19 -5.15 12.45
C SER A 468 0.56 -3.88 11.68
N PRO A 469 -0.30 -3.39 10.77
CA PRO A 469 -0.15 -2.07 10.15
C PRO A 469 0.13 -0.95 11.16
N GLU A 470 -0.54 -0.98 12.32
CA GLU A 470 -0.34 0.04 13.36
C GLU A 470 1.08 0.04 13.93
N ASN A 471 1.63 -1.13 14.27
CA ASN A 471 2.99 -1.23 14.77
C ASN A 471 4.02 -0.87 13.70
N LEU A 472 3.76 -1.24 12.45
CA LEU A 472 4.61 -0.87 11.32
C LEU A 472 4.61 0.64 11.07
N CYS A 473 3.48 1.32 11.27
CA CYS A 473 3.38 2.78 11.20
C CYS A 473 4.21 3.45 12.31
N LYS A 474 4.10 2.96 13.56
CA LYS A 474 4.95 3.41 14.67
C LYS A 474 6.44 3.16 14.40
N TRP A 475 6.76 2.02 13.80
CA TRP A 475 8.14 1.63 13.49
C TRP A 475 8.80 2.57 12.48
N ILE A 476 8.15 2.85 11.34
CA ILE A 476 8.74 3.73 10.33
C ILE A 476 8.84 5.18 10.83
N LYS A 477 7.96 5.59 11.73
CA LYS A 477 8.07 6.87 12.42
C LYS A 477 9.33 6.96 13.28
N LEU A 478 9.59 5.96 14.13
CA LEU A 478 10.80 5.92 14.98
C LEU A 478 12.08 5.99 14.13
N ILE A 479 12.12 5.25 13.02
CA ILE A 479 13.20 5.30 12.04
C ILE A 479 13.33 6.71 11.45
N GLY A 480 12.22 7.30 10.99
CA GLY A 480 12.21 8.58 10.29
C GLY A 480 12.47 9.81 11.17
N GLU A 481 12.10 9.75 12.45
CA GLU A 481 12.37 10.81 13.43
C GLU A 481 13.76 10.69 14.06
N GLY A 482 14.42 9.53 13.92
CA GLY A 482 15.74 9.27 14.49
C GLY A 482 15.70 8.94 15.99
N ASP A 483 14.54 8.60 16.53
CA ASP A 483 14.30 8.39 17.97
C ASP A 483 14.81 7.03 18.49
N LEU A 484 15.50 6.25 17.65
CA LEU A 484 16.01 4.91 17.99
C LEU A 484 17.40 4.92 18.66
N PHE A 485 18.17 5.99 18.49
CA PHE A 485 19.58 6.07 18.90
C PHE A 485 19.87 7.40 19.62
N GLY A 486 20.94 7.45 20.40
CA GLY A 486 21.43 8.68 21.02
C GLY A 486 21.99 9.69 20.01
N GLU A 487 22.22 10.93 20.47
CA GLU A 487 22.80 11.98 19.62
C GLU A 487 24.14 11.53 18.99
N GLY A 488 24.25 11.67 17.67
CA GLY A 488 25.48 11.40 16.91
C GLY A 488 25.50 10.10 16.12
N TYR A 489 24.46 9.26 16.22
CA TYR A 489 24.26 8.10 15.35
C TYR A 489 23.34 8.46 14.19
N ASP A 490 23.82 8.29 12.97
CA ASP A 490 23.05 8.53 11.75
C ASP A 490 22.97 7.23 10.97
N PHE A 491 22.15 6.30 11.45
CA PHE A 491 22.10 4.94 10.92
C PHE A 491 21.77 4.91 9.42
N VAL A 492 20.91 5.82 8.94
CA VAL A 492 20.52 5.90 7.53
C VAL A 492 21.76 6.18 6.70
N ASN A 493 22.54 7.20 7.05
CA ASN A 493 23.74 7.55 6.30
C ASN A 493 24.91 6.60 6.55
N ASP A 494 25.08 6.09 7.78
CA ASP A 494 26.17 5.18 8.16
C ASP A 494 26.10 3.83 7.43
N THR A 495 24.89 3.44 7.01
CA THR A 495 24.65 2.18 6.31
C THR A 495 24.29 2.36 4.84
N THR A 496 24.21 3.60 4.35
CA THR A 496 23.93 3.90 2.94
C THR A 496 25.02 3.31 2.04
N VAL A 497 24.60 2.66 0.95
CA VAL A 497 25.50 2.12 -0.06
C VAL A 497 25.93 3.28 -0.97
N ASP A 498 27.19 3.26 -1.41
CA ASP A 498 27.64 4.18 -2.45
C ASP A 498 26.74 4.05 -3.69
N PRO A 499 26.08 5.12 -4.15
CA PRO A 499 25.24 5.08 -5.35
C PRO A 499 25.97 4.56 -6.59
N GLU A 500 27.31 4.66 -6.67
CA GLU A 500 28.09 4.10 -7.78
C GLU A 500 28.14 2.56 -7.78
N LEU A 501 27.93 1.92 -6.63
CA LEU A 501 27.83 0.46 -6.50
C LEU A 501 26.42 -0.07 -6.84
N TYR A 502 25.42 0.81 -6.80
CA TYR A 502 24.02 0.49 -7.04
C TYR A 502 23.68 0.73 -8.53
N PHE A 503 23.28 -0.33 -9.25
CA PHE A 503 22.92 -0.19 -10.67
C PHE A 503 21.56 0.52 -10.79
N PRO A 504 21.47 1.68 -11.48
CA PRO A 504 20.32 2.56 -11.38
C PRO A 504 19.18 2.05 -12.27
N MET A 505 18.12 1.56 -11.65
CA MET A 505 16.81 1.47 -12.30
C MET A 505 15.77 2.41 -11.68
N THR A 506 16.08 3.10 -10.58
CA THR A 506 15.16 4.03 -9.91
C THR A 506 15.89 5.27 -9.34
N PRO A 507 15.22 6.43 -9.19
CA PRO A 507 15.77 7.64 -8.55
C PRO A 507 16.02 7.50 -7.04
N ALA A 508 15.96 6.28 -6.48
CA ALA A 508 16.16 6.00 -5.08
C ALA A 508 17.55 5.42 -4.85
N THR A 509 18.23 5.88 -3.81
CA THR A 509 19.40 5.18 -3.28
C THR A 509 18.92 4.25 -2.17
N GLN A 510 19.44 3.02 -2.14
CA GLN A 510 19.26 2.20 -0.96
C GLN A 510 20.05 2.77 0.22
N CYS A 511 19.33 3.18 1.25
CA CYS A 511 19.90 3.50 2.55
C CYS A 511 19.97 2.22 3.37
N GLY A 512 21.08 1.49 3.26
CA GLY A 512 21.37 0.34 4.11
C GLY A 512 20.20 -0.62 4.28
N PRO A 513 19.67 -0.80 5.51
CA PRO A 513 19.04 -2.03 5.96
C PRO A 513 17.64 -2.35 5.41
N ASN A 514 17.56 -2.56 4.10
CA ASN A 514 16.33 -2.72 3.36
C ASN A 514 15.37 -1.50 3.48
N ILE A 515 15.94 -0.30 3.64
CA ILE A 515 15.25 0.99 3.56
C ILE A 515 15.75 1.73 2.32
N TYR A 516 14.83 2.21 1.51
CA TYR A 516 15.11 3.03 0.35
C TYR A 516 14.84 4.48 0.71
N LYS A 517 15.77 5.36 0.32
CA LYS A 517 15.57 6.81 0.43
C LYS A 517 15.39 7.37 -0.97
N ASN A 518 14.24 7.96 -1.21
CA ASN A 518 14.02 8.71 -2.43
C ASN A 518 14.91 9.97 -2.39
N LEU A 519 15.74 10.15 -3.42
CA LEU A 519 16.72 11.23 -3.46
C LEU A 519 16.10 12.61 -3.71
N SER A 520 14.92 12.69 -4.32
CA SER A 520 14.29 13.97 -4.65
C SER A 520 13.62 14.61 -3.44
N ASN A 521 12.98 13.81 -2.58
CA ASN A 521 12.16 14.30 -1.47
C ASN A 521 12.56 13.74 -0.09
N ASN A 522 13.60 12.91 -0.02
CA ASN A 522 14.10 12.24 1.19
C ASN A 522 13.11 11.26 1.85
N MET A 523 12.01 10.88 1.18
CA MET A 523 11.09 9.88 1.71
C MET A 523 11.81 8.56 2.00
N LEU A 524 11.57 8.01 3.18
CA LEU A 524 12.02 6.68 3.57
C LEU A 524 10.95 5.66 3.22
N ILE A 525 11.33 4.57 2.57
CA ILE A 525 10.43 3.55 2.04
C ILE A 525 11.02 2.18 2.38
N ALA A 526 10.23 1.28 2.96
CA ALA A 526 10.63 -0.12 3.08
C ALA A 526 9.44 -1.02 2.75
N SER A 527 9.72 -2.20 2.22
CA SER A 527 8.70 -3.17 1.87
C SER A 527 9.16 -4.60 2.12
N GLY A 528 8.19 -5.50 2.15
CA GLY A 528 8.43 -6.92 2.25
C GLY A 528 7.30 -7.71 1.60
N ASN A 529 7.67 -8.72 0.83
CA ASN A 529 6.75 -9.68 0.24
C ASN A 529 7.16 -11.10 0.60
N PHE A 530 6.22 -11.93 1.03
CA PHE A 530 6.48 -13.33 1.30
C PHE A 530 5.17 -14.13 1.27
N LEU A 531 5.09 -15.16 0.42
CA LEU A 531 4.01 -16.16 0.43
C LEU A 531 2.59 -15.61 0.63
N GLY A 532 2.18 -14.68 -0.22
CA GLY A 532 0.82 -14.12 -0.18
C GLY A 532 0.65 -12.97 0.81
N TYR A 533 1.74 -12.47 1.39
CA TYR A 533 1.75 -11.23 2.17
C TYR A 533 2.57 -10.19 1.43
N ASP A 534 2.08 -8.96 1.39
CA ASP A 534 2.80 -7.83 0.83
C ASP A 534 2.58 -6.63 1.74
N VAL A 535 3.67 -6.09 2.29
CA VAL A 535 3.66 -5.06 3.34
C VAL A 535 4.65 -3.95 3.05
N GLY A 536 4.35 -2.75 3.53
CA GLY A 536 5.06 -1.57 3.10
C GLY A 536 4.85 -0.43 4.07
N ILE A 537 5.92 0.32 4.28
CA ILE A 537 5.98 1.45 5.18
C ILE A 537 6.68 2.61 4.50
N VAL A 538 6.16 3.80 4.75
CA VAL A 538 6.69 5.06 4.24
C VAL A 538 6.72 6.08 5.34
N TYR A 539 7.78 6.89 5.37
CA TYR A 539 7.82 8.12 6.15
C TYR A 539 8.29 9.26 5.26
N ASP A 540 7.44 10.27 5.11
CA ASP A 540 7.78 11.52 4.44
C ASP A 540 8.32 12.53 5.47
N PRO A 541 9.60 12.90 5.43
CA PRO A 541 10.17 13.85 6.38
C PRO A 541 9.59 15.27 6.24
N ASN A 542 8.98 15.62 5.11
CA ASN A 542 8.42 16.96 4.88
C ASN A 542 7.08 17.13 5.61
N THR A 543 6.23 16.12 5.54
CA THR A 543 4.93 16.10 6.24
C THR A 543 5.01 15.47 7.63
N ARG A 544 6.07 14.71 7.93
CA ARG A 544 6.25 13.88 9.12
C ARG A 544 5.14 12.84 9.32
N ILE A 545 4.54 12.40 8.22
CA ILE A 545 3.45 11.41 8.23
C ILE A 545 4.04 10.02 7.98
N PRO A 546 4.04 9.13 8.99
CA PRO A 546 4.26 7.70 8.77
C PRO A 546 3.00 7.05 8.18
N ILE A 547 3.20 6.14 7.24
CA ILE A 547 2.15 5.34 6.60
C ILE A 547 2.60 3.89 6.57
N ALA A 548 1.70 2.96 6.90
CA ALA A 548 1.88 1.54 6.70
C ALA A 548 0.67 0.97 5.96
N ALA A 549 0.91 0.12 4.96
CA ALA A 549 -0.13 -0.63 4.28
C ALA A 549 0.26 -2.11 4.15
N CYS A 550 -0.71 -2.99 4.34
CA CYS A 550 -0.55 -4.44 4.27
C CYS A 550 -1.67 -5.04 3.43
N THR A 551 -1.32 -5.89 2.47
CA THR A 551 -2.25 -6.72 1.72
C THR A 551 -1.96 -8.20 1.99
N ASN A 552 -3.01 -9.01 1.94
CA ASN A 552 -2.89 -10.46 2.10
C ASN A 552 -2.89 -11.20 0.75
N ARG A 553 -2.32 -10.52 -0.26
CA ARG A 553 -1.96 -11.09 -1.56
C ARG A 553 -0.86 -10.25 -2.18
N THR A 554 0.24 -10.90 -2.58
CA THR A 554 1.28 -10.27 -3.38
C THR A 554 0.82 -10.20 -4.84
N LEU A 555 0.45 -9.02 -5.31
CA LEU A 555 -0.08 -8.80 -6.65
C LEU A 555 0.60 -7.62 -7.33
N ARG A 556 0.91 -7.78 -8.62
CA ARG A 556 1.45 -6.73 -9.47
C ARG A 556 0.49 -6.42 -10.62
N SER A 557 0.13 -5.14 -10.77
CA SER A 557 -0.53 -4.57 -11.95
C SER A 557 0.51 -4.06 -12.97
N GLU A 558 0.06 -3.46 -14.07
CA GLU A 558 0.98 -2.81 -15.01
C GLU A 558 1.73 -1.64 -14.37
N ASP A 559 1.08 -0.94 -13.43
CA ASP A 559 1.61 0.26 -12.76
C ASP A 559 2.51 -0.05 -11.55
N GLY A 560 2.44 -1.26 -10.98
CA GLY A 560 3.27 -1.63 -9.84
C GLY A 560 2.66 -2.68 -8.94
N GLN A 561 3.22 -2.88 -7.75
CA GLN A 561 2.58 -3.71 -6.74
C GLN A 561 1.38 -2.95 -6.16
N ILE A 562 0.26 -3.64 -5.92
CA ILE A 562 -0.97 -2.96 -5.48
C ILE A 562 -0.78 -2.22 -4.17
N LYS A 563 0.00 -2.79 -3.26
CA LYS A 563 0.37 -2.12 -2.02
C LYS A 563 1.10 -0.80 -2.26
N ASP A 564 2.04 -0.77 -3.22
CA ASP A 564 2.78 0.45 -3.53
C ASP A 564 1.83 1.53 -4.07
N ILE A 565 0.88 1.16 -4.92
CA ILE A 565 -0.19 2.06 -5.40
C ILE A 565 -0.99 2.63 -4.22
N VAL A 566 -1.47 1.76 -3.32
CA VAL A 566 -2.21 2.18 -2.11
C VAL A 566 -1.40 3.16 -1.25
N ILE A 567 -0.11 2.87 -1.03
CA ILE A 567 0.77 3.73 -0.24
C ILE A 567 0.97 5.09 -0.93
N PHE A 568 1.30 5.11 -2.21
CA PHE A 568 1.61 6.36 -2.91
C PHE A 568 0.37 7.23 -3.16
N ASP A 569 -0.79 6.63 -3.39
CA ASP A 569 -2.06 7.36 -3.41
C ASP A 569 -2.36 7.97 -2.04
N ALA A 570 -2.12 7.24 -0.95
CA ALA A 570 -2.28 7.75 0.41
C ALA A 570 -1.31 8.91 0.73
N VAL A 571 -0.04 8.80 0.32
CA VAL A 571 0.95 9.90 0.41
C VAL A 571 0.41 11.13 -0.31
N THR A 572 -0.07 10.98 -1.55
CA THR A 572 -0.62 12.08 -2.35
C THR A 572 -1.82 12.73 -1.67
N ILE A 573 -2.79 11.93 -1.20
CA ILE A 573 -3.99 12.42 -0.50
C ILE A 573 -3.65 13.18 0.78
N LEU A 574 -2.64 12.73 1.52
CA LEU A 574 -2.21 13.34 2.78
C LEU A 574 -1.34 14.58 2.58
N GLY A 575 -0.98 14.91 1.33
CA GLY A 575 -0.19 16.08 0.96
C GLY A 575 1.31 15.86 0.97
N GLY A 576 1.76 14.60 0.96
CA GLY A 576 3.15 14.25 0.69
C GLY A 576 3.45 14.37 -0.81
N GLY A 577 4.60 14.95 -1.15
CA GLY A 577 5.00 15.19 -2.53
C GLY A 577 5.88 14.07 -3.06
N LEU A 578 5.40 13.29 -4.02
CA LEU A 578 6.25 12.75 -5.09
C LEU A 578 6.14 13.75 -6.24
N GLU A 579 7.13 14.64 -6.41
CA GLU A 579 7.25 15.30 -7.71
C GLU A 579 7.41 14.17 -8.73
N SER A 580 6.44 14.04 -9.64
CA SER A 580 6.50 13.10 -10.74
C SER A 580 7.66 13.50 -11.64
N GLU A 581 8.87 13.02 -11.36
CA GLU A 581 9.96 13.13 -12.31
C GLU A 581 9.68 12.22 -13.50
N ASN A 582 9.59 12.85 -14.67
CA ASN A 582 9.30 12.26 -15.98
C ASN A 582 10.16 11.06 -16.36
#